data_AF-A0AAF0RKQ2-F1
#
_entry.id   AF-A0AAF0RKQ2-F1
#
_cell.length_a   1.000
_cell.length_b   1.000
_cell.length_c   1.000
_cell.angle_alpha   90.00
_cell.angle_beta   90.00
_cell.angle_gamma   90.00
#
_symmetry.space_group_name_H-M   'P 1'
#
loop_
_entity.id
_entity.type
_entity.pdbx_description
1 polymer ?
#
loop_
_entity_poly.entity_id
_entity_poly.type
_entity_poly.pdbx_seq_one_letter_code
_entity_poly.pdbx_strand_id
1 'polypeptide(L)'
;MPVTAAGIEAERLEDEAVARILPAVHDAVLLNAPVRPSQLPELLHDHPDCTARVVREAMWQLLNDDIIRLDTNLSLIPPGSINGL
;
A
#
# COMPACT_ATOMS: atom_id res chain seq x y z
N MET A 1 -11.19 -6.43 28.69
CA MET A 1 -11.73 -5.05 28.57
C MET A 1 -12.83 -5.09 27.51
N PRO A 2 -14.01 -4.47 27.71
CA PRO A 2 -15.08 -4.52 26.71
C PRO A 2 -14.69 -3.64 25.52
N VAL A 3 -14.77 -4.19 24.32
CA VAL A 3 -14.65 -3.47 23.05
C VAL A 3 -15.83 -2.51 22.96
N THR A 4 -15.58 -1.21 23.02
CA THR A 4 -16.62 -0.19 22.86
C THR A 4 -17.01 -0.09 21.39
N ALA A 5 -18.28 0.20 21.09
CA ALA A 5 -18.76 0.37 19.70
C ALA A 5 -17.95 1.41 18.90
N ALA A 6 -17.39 2.41 19.58
CA ALA A 6 -16.48 3.39 18.98
C ALA A 6 -15.14 2.78 18.52
N GLY A 7 -14.64 1.73 19.18
CA GLY A 7 -13.43 1.01 18.76
C GLY A 7 -13.66 0.18 17.50
N ILE A 8 -14.83 -0.45 17.39
CA ILE A 8 -15.19 -1.28 16.22
C ILE A 8 -15.40 -0.41 14.98
N GLU A 9 -16.05 0.75 15.12
CA GLU A 9 -16.26 1.66 13.99
C GLU A 9 -14.95 2.30 13.51
N ALA A 10 -14.02 2.60 14.43
CA ALA A 10 -12.70 3.13 14.10
C ALA A 10 -11.86 2.10 13.30
N GLU A 11 -11.90 0.83 13.71
CA GLU A 11 -11.21 -0.26 13.03
C GLU A 11 -11.80 -0.51 11.63
N ARG A 12 -13.14 -0.43 11.49
CA ARG A 12 -13.80 -0.59 10.18
C ARG A 12 -13.48 0.55 9.20
N LEU A 13 -13.38 1.78 9.69
CA LEU A 13 -13.00 2.95 8.87
C LEU A 13 -11.57 2.83 8.33
N GLU A 14 -10.67 2.21 9.10
CA GLU A 14 -9.28 1.99 8.70
C GLU A 14 -9.18 0.91 7.62
N ASP A 15 -9.89 -0.21 7.78
CA ASP A 15 -9.96 -1.24 6.75
C ASP A 15 -10.56 -0.71 5.44
N GLU A 16 -11.62 0.12 5.53
CA GLU A 16 -12.21 0.78 4.36
C GLU A 16 -11.23 1.76 3.70
N ALA A 17 -10.43 2.50 4.48
CA ALA A 17 -9.42 3.40 3.96
C ALA A 17 -8.28 2.64 3.25
N VAL A 18 -7.86 1.49 3.78
CA VAL A 18 -6.89 0.59 3.15
C VAL A 18 -7.42 0.07 1.82
N ALA A 19 -8.69 -0.39 1.79
CA ALA A 19 -9.34 -0.85 0.56
C ALA A 19 -9.44 0.25 -0.51
N ARG A 20 -9.64 1.51 -0.10
CA ARG A 20 -9.68 2.66 -1.03
C ARG A 20 -8.30 3.04 -1.56
N ILE A 21 -7.26 3.01 -0.73
CA ILE A 21 -5.91 3.42 -1.15
C ILE A 21 -5.18 2.32 -1.93
N LEU A 22 -5.53 1.05 -1.71
CA LEU A 22 -4.94 -0.13 -2.35
C LEU A 22 -4.72 0.04 -3.87
N PRO A 23 -5.75 0.37 -4.67
CA PRO A 23 -5.57 0.59 -6.11
C PRO A 23 -4.64 1.78 -6.42
N ALA A 24 -4.70 2.85 -5.63
CA ALA A 24 -3.82 4.00 -5.83
C ALA A 24 -2.34 3.66 -5.55
N VAL A 25 -2.06 2.87 -4.49
CA VAL A 25 -0.71 2.36 -4.20
C VAL A 25 -0.21 1.49 -5.33
N HIS A 26 -1.06 0.57 -5.82
CA HIS A 26 -0.74 -0.30 -6.93
C HIS A 26 -0.42 0.51 -8.20
N ASP A 27 -1.27 1.46 -8.58
CA ASP A 27 -1.06 2.31 -9.75
C ASP A 27 0.21 3.17 -9.61
N ALA A 28 0.48 3.70 -8.41
CA ALA A 28 1.71 4.43 -8.15
C ALA A 28 2.97 3.56 -8.37
N VAL A 29 2.93 2.29 -7.94
CA VAL A 29 4.00 1.32 -8.21
C VAL A 29 4.09 1.02 -9.70
N LEU A 30 2.98 0.79 -10.41
CA LEU A 30 3.00 0.50 -11.84
C LEU A 30 3.58 1.66 -12.68
N LEU A 31 3.21 2.90 -12.35
CA LEU A 31 3.60 4.08 -13.11
C LEU A 31 5.02 4.55 -12.81
N ASN A 32 5.52 4.30 -11.60
CA ASN A 32 6.80 4.83 -11.12
C ASN A 32 7.83 3.74 -10.78
N ALA A 33 7.55 2.46 -11.10
CA ALA A 33 8.50 1.39 -10.85
C ALA A 33 9.81 1.60 -11.63
N PRO A 34 10.98 1.39 -11.00
CA PRO A 34 11.17 0.96 -9.60
C PRO A 34 11.00 2.12 -8.60
N VAL A 35 10.12 1.94 -7.60
CA VAL A 35 9.83 2.95 -6.57
C VAL A 35 10.21 2.46 -5.18
N ARG A 36 10.77 3.32 -4.32
CA ARG A 36 11.06 2.93 -2.92
C ARG A 36 9.80 3.04 -2.05
N PRO A 37 9.61 2.15 -1.05
CA PRO A 37 8.52 2.26 -0.08
C PRO A 37 8.42 3.64 0.59
N SER A 38 9.56 4.30 0.83
CA SER A 38 9.61 5.64 1.42
C SER A 38 9.06 6.74 0.51
N GLN A 39 9.00 6.52 -0.80
CA GLN A 39 8.52 7.48 -1.79
C GLN A 39 7.01 7.33 -2.05
N LEU A 40 6.39 6.20 -1.70
CA LEU A 40 4.96 5.98 -1.89
C LEU A 40 4.07 7.03 -1.18
N PRO A 41 4.33 7.41 0.10
CA PRO A 41 3.53 8.44 0.75
C PRO A 41 3.64 9.81 0.06
N GLU A 42 4.79 10.11 -0.55
CA GLU A 42 5.00 11.35 -1.30
C GLU A 42 4.22 11.32 -2.62
N LEU A 43 4.19 10.18 -3.31
CA LEU A 43 3.42 9.99 -4.56
C LEU A 43 1.91 9.97 -4.35
N LEU A 44 1.46 9.58 -3.15
CA LEU A 44 0.05 9.45 -2.80
C LEU A 44 -0.47 10.62 -1.97
N HIS A 45 0.30 11.70 -1.82
CA HIS A 45 -0.06 12.83 -0.95
C HIS A 45 -1.41 13.47 -1.31
N ASP A 46 -1.86 13.32 -2.56
CA ASP A 46 -3.14 13.83 -3.05
C ASP A 46 -4.34 12.97 -2.63
N HIS A 47 -4.11 11.77 -2.07
CA HIS A 47 -5.17 10.88 -1.63
C HIS A 47 -5.62 11.23 -0.19
N PRO A 48 -6.93 11.39 0.08
CA PRO A 48 -7.43 11.79 1.40
C PRO A 48 -7.10 10.78 2.51
N ASP A 49 -6.92 9.50 2.15
CA ASP A 49 -6.56 8.42 3.08
C ASP A 49 -5.03 8.15 3.17
N CYS A 50 -4.18 9.05 2.66
CA CYS A 50 -2.71 8.90 2.62
C CYS A 50 -2.04 9.10 3.99
N THR A 51 -2.35 8.22 4.95
CA THR A 51 -1.61 8.13 6.20
C THR A 51 -0.47 7.12 6.07
N ALA A 52 0.65 7.37 6.76
CA ALA A 52 1.80 6.46 6.72
C ALA A 52 1.46 5.02 7.13
N ARG A 53 0.48 4.84 8.03
CA ARG A 53 0.01 3.51 8.42
C ARG A 53 -0.81 2.84 7.32
N VAL A 54 -1.79 3.55 6.76
CA VAL A 54 -2.69 3.02 5.72
C VAL A 54 -1.93 2.69 4.43
N VAL A 55 -1.00 3.56 4.01
CA VAL A 55 -0.11 3.30 2.86
C VAL A 55 0.77 2.07 3.12
N ARG A 56 1.30 1.93 4.34
CA ARG A 56 2.11 0.76 4.71
C ARG A 56 1.28 -0.52 4.69
N GLU A 57 0.09 -0.52 5.27
CA GLU A 57 -0.79 -1.70 5.30
C GLU A 57 -1.23 -2.11 3.89
N ALA A 58 -1.64 -1.14 3.05
CA ALA A 58 -1.96 -1.40 1.65
C ALA A 58 -0.76 -1.97 0.88
N MET A 59 0.44 -1.40 1.06
CA MET A 59 1.66 -1.93 0.46
C MET A 59 1.96 -3.37 0.93
N TRP A 60 1.79 -3.66 2.22
CA TRP A 60 1.97 -5.01 2.77
C TRP A 60 0.95 -6.01 2.22
N GLN A 61 -0.31 -5.60 2.03
CA GLN A 61 -1.33 -6.44 1.40
C GLN A 61 -0.96 -6.75 -0.05
N LEU A 62 -0.54 -5.75 -0.85
CA LEU A 62 -0.11 -5.97 -2.23
C LEU A 62 1.12 -6.89 -2.32
N LEU A 63 2.04 -6.82 -1.37
CA LEU A 63 3.18 -7.73 -1.28
C LEU A 63 2.76 -9.16 -0.91
N ASN A 64 1.83 -9.29 0.04
CA ASN A 64 1.33 -10.58 0.51
C ASN A 64 0.50 -11.31 -0.56
N ASP A 65 -0.23 -10.55 -1.38
CA ASP A 65 -1.06 -11.06 -2.46
C ASP A 65 -0.26 -11.29 -3.77
N ASP A 66 1.07 -11.11 -3.73
CA ASP A 66 2.00 -11.21 -4.88
C ASP A 66 1.62 -10.28 -6.06
N ILE A 67 0.89 -9.19 -5.76
CA ILE A 67 0.49 -8.14 -6.72
C ILE A 67 1.65 -7.17 -6.96
N ILE A 68 2.55 -6.96 -6.00
CA ILE A 68 3.82 -6.25 -6.21
C ILE A 68 4.94 -7.05 -5.58
N ARG A 69 6.19 -6.83 -6.01
CA ARG A 69 7.36 -7.50 -5.47
C ARG A 69 8.41 -6.52 -4.99
N LEU A 70 9.20 -6.93 -4.01
CA LEU A 70 10.41 -6.23 -3.61
C LEU A 70 11.60 -6.79 -4.40
N ASP A 71 12.27 -5.91 -5.15
CA ASP A 71 13.56 -6.19 -5.74
C ASP A 71 14.66 -6.26 -4.66
N THR A 72 15.81 -6.81 -5.03
CA THR A 72 17.05 -6.87 -4.23
C THR A 72 17.48 -5.53 -3.64
N ASN A 73 17.13 -4.41 -4.29
CA ASN A 73 17.41 -3.06 -3.80
C ASN A 73 16.32 -2.48 -2.88
N LEU A 74 15.39 -3.31 -2.39
CA LEU A 74 14.22 -2.88 -1.60
C LEU A 74 13.28 -1.92 -2.35
N SER A 75 13.30 -1.97 -3.68
CA SER A 75 12.38 -1.23 -4.54
C SER A 75 11.17 -2.07 -4.89
N LEU A 76 10.00 -1.46 -4.89
CA LEU A 76 8.74 -2.08 -5.31
C LEU A 76 8.68 -2.10 -6.83
N ILE A 77 8.38 -3.28 -7.38
CA ILE A 77 8.27 -3.55 -8.80
C ILE A 77 6.99 -4.34 -9.11
N PRO A 78 6.40 -4.19 -10.30
CA PRO A 78 5.27 -5.00 -10.73
C PRO A 78 5.61 -6.50 -10.83
N PRO A 79 4.60 -7.37 -10.70
CA PRO A 79 4.74 -8.81 -10.86
C PRO A 79 4.93 -9.08 -12.36
N GLY A 80 6.09 -9.60 -12.73
CA GLY A 80 6.51 -9.76 -14.13
C GLY A 80 7.60 -8.79 -14.58
N SER A 81 7.95 -7.81 -13.75
CA SER A 81 9.07 -6.88 -14.04
C SER A 81 10.45 -7.48 -13.72
N ILE A 82 10.52 -8.76 -13.35
CA ILE A 82 11.79 -9.49 -13.17
C ILE A 82 12.40 -9.68 -14.56
N ASN A 83 13.26 -8.73 -14.96
CA ASN A 83 14.21 -8.94 -16.05
C ASN A 83 15.17 -10.06 -15.62
N GLY A 84 14.80 -11.29 -16.00
CA GLY A 84 15.55 -12.51 -15.70
C GLY A 84 15.31 -13.63 -16.71
N LEU A 85 14.84 -13.29 -17.93
CA LEU A 85 14.95 -14.12 -19.14
C LEU A 85 15.30 -13.22 -20.33
#